data_AF-F4GVU4-F1
#
_entry.id   AF-F4GVU4-F1
#
_cell.length_a   1.000
_cell.length_b   1.000
_cell.length_c   1.000
_cell.angle_alpha   90.00
_cell.angle_beta   90.00
_cell.angle_gamma   90.00
#
_symmetry.space_group_name_H-M   'P 1'
#
loop_
_entity.id
_entity.type
_entity.pdbx_description
1 polymer ?
#
loop_
_entity_poly.entity_id
_entity_poly.type
_entity_poly.pdbx_seq_one_letter_code
_entity_poly.pdbx_strand_id
1 'polypeptide(L)'
;MDRRITLTDIRRAKKLAKAAKRITLTQTQHLDGIARREFGVRNYHELYVLHKKSMAQYLSTEGGLTRCRYCGLSFDAQYEPDLQQHEQIHEIYEQAHALLGFLPSHYAEREARKKTSYAEINSPNESTRREAAQALVFVYFERSLDAAIHGGYWKTHPYFNQYARELAPFAGFLPENLRLWLTEEYGQAEFDVDLSSTYWPLTPPKRIAA
;
A
#
# COMPACT_ATOMS: atom_id res chain seq x y z
N MET A 1 18.06 -3.83 20.52
CA MET A 1 17.31 -3.40 19.31
C MET A 1 16.00 -2.83 19.78
N ASP A 2 15.81 -1.51 19.69
CA ASP A 2 14.52 -0.88 20.01
C ASP A 2 13.48 -1.37 19.01
N ARG A 3 12.45 -2.06 19.50
CA ARG A 3 11.32 -2.50 18.68
C ARG A 3 10.50 -1.27 18.27
N ARG A 4 10.40 -1.01 16.97
CA ARG A 4 9.47 0.00 16.43
C ARG A 4 8.02 -0.42 16.73
N ILE A 5 7.22 0.50 17.23
CA ILE A 5 5.79 0.29 17.49
C ILE A 5 5.01 0.69 16.25
N THR A 6 4.22 -0.25 15.74
CA THR A 6 3.36 -0.08 14.55
C THR A 6 1.90 0.08 14.97
N LEU A 7 1.04 0.52 14.05
CA LEU A 7 -0.41 0.51 14.26
C LEU A 7 -0.97 -0.88 14.54
N THR A 8 -0.33 -1.94 14.02
CA THR A 8 -0.69 -3.33 14.35
C THR A 8 -0.50 -3.60 15.85
N ASP A 9 0.56 -3.07 16.46
CA ASP A 9 0.79 -3.17 17.90
C ASP A 9 -0.28 -2.40 18.69
N ILE A 10 -0.61 -1.18 18.25
CA ILE A 10 -1.69 -0.35 18.83
C ILE A 10 -3.04 -1.09 18.79
N ARG A 11 -3.37 -1.71 17.65
CA ARG A 11 -4.61 -2.48 17.45
C ARG A 11 -4.62 -3.77 18.25
N ARG A 12 -3.48 -4.46 18.34
CA ARG A 12 -3.32 -5.64 19.18
C ARG A 12 -3.56 -5.30 20.65
N ALA A 13 -3.02 -4.19 21.14
CA ALA A 13 -3.27 -3.73 22.50
C ALA A 13 -4.78 -3.50 22.75
N LYS A 14 -5.46 -2.80 21.83
CA LYS A 14 -6.93 -2.59 21.90
C LYS A 14 -7.71 -3.91 21.88
N LYS A 15 -7.36 -4.85 21.00
CA LYS A 15 -8.00 -6.17 20.89
C LYS A 15 -7.84 -6.99 22.17
N LEU A 16 -6.62 -7.05 22.70
CA LEU A 16 -6.33 -7.78 23.95
C LEU A 16 -7.03 -7.15 25.14
N ALA A 17 -7.08 -5.81 25.24
CA ALA A 17 -7.78 -5.12 26.32
C ALA A 17 -9.29 -5.40 26.27
N LYS A 18 -9.88 -5.43 25.07
CA LYS A 18 -11.29 -5.79 24.88
C LYS A 18 -11.57 -7.26 25.27
N ALA A 19 -10.67 -8.18 24.91
CA ALA A 19 -10.81 -9.60 25.24
C ALA A 19 -10.61 -9.88 26.74
N ALA A 20 -9.73 -9.12 27.41
CA ALA A 20 -9.44 -9.26 28.83
C ALA A 20 -10.42 -8.48 29.74
N LYS A 21 -11.50 -7.91 29.17
CA LYS A 21 -12.40 -7.02 29.89
C LYS A 21 -13.03 -7.72 31.10
N ARG A 22 -12.68 -7.23 32.28
CA ARG A 22 -13.29 -7.55 33.58
C ARG A 22 -14.19 -6.40 34.01
N ILE A 23 -15.33 -6.71 34.61
CA ILE A 23 -16.34 -5.73 35.07
C ILE A 23 -15.75 -4.71 36.07
N THR A 24 -14.71 -5.11 36.81
CA THR A 24 -14.09 -4.32 37.87
C THR A 24 -13.11 -3.24 37.41
N LEU A 25 -12.73 -3.21 36.13
CA LEU A 25 -11.75 -2.26 35.60
C LEU A 25 -12.33 -1.50 34.41
N THR A 26 -11.99 -0.21 34.33
CA THR A 26 -12.29 0.65 33.18
C THR A 26 -11.51 0.22 31.94
N GLN A 27 -11.99 0.61 30.76
CA GLN A 27 -11.29 0.32 29.50
C GLN A 27 -9.86 0.87 29.47
N THR A 28 -9.63 2.06 30.04
CA THR A 28 -8.31 2.68 30.14
C THR A 28 -7.37 1.86 31.01
N GLN A 29 -7.84 1.40 32.18
CA GLN A 29 -7.04 0.54 33.06
C GLN A 29 -6.67 -0.79 32.41
N HIS A 30 -7.60 -1.37 31.62
CA HIS A 30 -7.30 -2.57 30.82
C HIS A 30 -6.22 -2.28 29.79
N LEU A 31 -6.33 -1.20 29.01
CA LEU A 31 -5.33 -0.81 28.02
C LEU A 31 -3.95 -0.59 28.64
N ASP A 32 -3.87 0.08 29.78
CA ASP A 32 -2.61 0.30 30.49
C ASP A 32 -1.99 -1.00 30.99
N GLY A 33 -2.81 -1.91 31.53
CA GLY A 33 -2.36 -3.24 31.94
C GLY A 33 -1.81 -4.07 30.77
N ILE A 34 -2.48 -4.02 29.61
CA ILE A 34 -1.99 -4.65 28.38
C ILE A 34 -0.69 -4.02 27.90
N ALA A 35 -0.59 -2.68 27.89
CA ALA A 35 0.59 -1.96 27.44
C ALA A 35 1.84 -2.34 28.27
N ARG A 36 1.69 -2.42 29.60
CA ARG A 36 2.75 -2.88 30.51
C ARG A 36 3.16 -4.32 30.24
N ARG A 37 2.19 -5.23 30.15
CA ARG A 37 2.47 -6.67 30.08
C ARG A 37 3.01 -7.12 28.72
N GLU A 38 2.43 -6.61 27.63
CA GLU A 38 2.71 -7.10 26.27
C GLU A 38 3.80 -6.28 25.56
N PHE A 39 4.00 -5.02 25.97
CA PHE A 39 4.90 -4.08 25.29
C PHE A 39 5.94 -3.45 26.23
N GLY A 40 5.89 -3.71 27.54
CA GLY A 40 6.90 -3.24 28.49
C GLY A 40 6.88 -1.74 28.76
N VAL A 41 5.80 -1.03 28.43
CA VAL A 41 5.66 0.44 28.62
C VAL A 41 4.73 0.78 29.79
N ARG A 42 4.85 1.99 30.36
CA ARG A 42 4.15 2.40 31.59
C ARG A 42 2.62 2.45 31.42
N ASN A 43 2.13 2.81 30.25
CA ASN A 43 0.70 2.94 29.97
C ASN A 43 0.44 2.96 28.45
N TYR A 44 -0.83 2.96 28.07
CA TYR A 44 -1.24 2.97 26.67
C TYR A 44 -0.87 4.27 25.95
N HIS A 45 -0.85 5.40 26.65
CA HIS A 45 -0.41 6.67 26.08
C HIS A 45 1.05 6.62 25.65
N GLU A 46 1.94 6.04 26.47
CA GLU A 46 3.35 5.84 26.11
C GLU A 46 3.51 4.92 24.91
N LEU A 47 2.70 3.86 24.81
CA LEU A 47 2.69 2.99 23.62
C LEU A 47 2.38 3.79 22.36
N TYR A 48 1.37 4.66 22.42
CA TYR A 48 0.98 5.52 21.29
C TYR A 48 2.05 6.58 20.97
N VAL A 49 2.70 7.16 21.97
CA VAL A 49 3.85 8.07 21.78
C VAL A 49 5.01 7.36 21.08
N LEU A 50 5.32 6.11 21.44
CA LEU A 50 6.34 5.32 20.74
C LEU A 50 5.94 5.01 19.30
N HIS A 51 4.65 4.81 19.01
CA HIS A 51 4.17 4.67 17.64
C HIS A 51 4.42 5.96 16.84
N LYS A 52 4.02 7.13 17.36
CA LYS A 52 4.30 8.43 16.71
C LYS A 52 5.80 8.64 16.48
N LYS A 53 6.64 8.30 17.46
CA LYS A 53 8.11 8.33 17.32
C LYS A 53 8.60 7.38 16.23
N SER A 54 7.98 6.21 16.08
CA SER A 54 8.32 5.25 15.02
C SER A 54 7.96 5.82 13.63
N MET A 55 6.81 6.48 13.51
CA MET A 55 6.40 7.16 12.27
C MET A 55 7.38 8.28 11.88
N ALA A 56 7.85 9.06 12.85
CA ALA A 56 8.80 10.14 12.62
C ALA A 56 10.14 9.67 12.01
N GLN A 57 10.52 8.40 12.19
CA GLN A 57 11.74 7.82 11.59
C GLN A 57 11.64 7.64 10.07
N TYR A 58 10.48 7.88 9.47
CA TYR A 58 10.27 7.87 8.03
C TYR A 58 10.31 9.28 7.42
N LEU A 59 10.44 10.32 8.23
CA LEU A 59 10.39 11.70 7.74
C LEU A 59 11.76 12.18 7.29
N SER A 60 11.80 12.87 6.16
CA SER A 60 12.94 13.63 5.67
C SER A 60 12.47 15.02 5.25
N THR A 61 13.21 16.07 5.59
CA THR A 61 12.86 17.45 5.25
C THR A 61 13.85 18.00 4.26
N GLU A 62 13.36 18.44 3.10
CA GLU A 62 14.15 19.07 2.04
C GLU A 62 13.37 20.25 1.46
N GLY A 63 14.02 21.39 1.28
CA GLY A 63 13.39 22.56 0.63
C GLY A 63 12.18 23.14 1.37
N GLY A 64 12.08 22.95 2.69
CA GLY A 64 10.97 23.45 3.51
C GLY A 64 9.73 22.55 3.55
N LEU A 65 9.72 21.44 2.79
CA LEU A 65 8.67 20.42 2.88
C LEU A 65 9.20 19.17 3.56
N THR A 66 8.38 18.57 4.40
CA THR A 66 8.65 17.26 5.00
C THR A 66 7.99 16.18 4.16
N ARG A 67 8.74 15.13 3.85
CA ARG A 67 8.27 13.96 3.11
C ARG A 67 8.37 12.71 3.97
N CYS A 68 7.32 11.90 3.96
CA CYS A 68 7.34 10.58 4.57
C CYS A 68 7.75 9.52 3.56
N ARG A 69 8.89 8.85 3.76
CA ARG A 69 9.35 7.76 2.87
C ARG A 69 8.51 6.48 2.95
N TYR A 70 7.62 6.37 3.95
CA TYR A 70 6.73 5.22 4.12
C TYR A 70 5.45 5.37 3.31
N CYS A 71 4.71 6.47 3.50
CA CYS A 71 3.42 6.71 2.81
C CYS A 71 3.52 7.68 1.63
N GLY A 72 4.69 8.26 1.35
CA GLY A 72 4.93 9.11 0.19
C GLY A 72 4.44 10.55 0.32
N LEU A 73 3.61 10.85 1.34
CA LEU A 73 3.04 12.19 1.54
C LEU A 73 4.12 13.23 1.79
N SER A 74 4.01 14.36 1.08
CA SER A 74 4.77 15.58 1.34
C SER A 74 3.84 16.62 1.97
N PHE A 75 4.28 17.27 3.04
CA PHE A 75 3.44 18.13 3.88
C PHE A 75 4.30 19.16 4.62
N ASP A 76 3.68 20.23 5.12
CA ASP A 76 4.33 21.19 6.01
C ASP A 76 4.30 20.69 7.47
N ALA A 77 5.45 20.32 8.01
CA ALA A 77 5.56 19.84 9.39
C ALA A 77 5.35 20.93 10.46
N GLN A 78 5.27 22.21 10.06
CA GLN A 78 4.91 23.31 10.96
C GLN A 78 3.40 23.59 10.97
N TYR A 79 2.65 23.00 10.06
CA TYR A 79 1.20 23.16 9.95
C TYR A 79 0.48 21.94 10.54
N GLU A 80 -0.20 22.14 11.66
CA GLU A 80 -0.83 21.05 12.43
C GLU A 80 -1.85 20.22 11.62
N PRO A 81 -2.71 20.79 10.75
CA PRO A 81 -3.60 20.00 9.91
C PRO A 81 -2.86 19.05 8.96
N ASP A 82 -1.70 19.46 8.44
CA ASP A 82 -0.85 18.65 7.57
C ASP A 82 -0.22 17.47 8.34
N LEU A 83 0.20 17.71 9.59
CA LEU A 83 0.67 16.64 10.49
C LEU A 83 -0.43 15.60 10.76
N GLN A 84 -1.66 16.06 11.02
CA GLN A 84 -2.79 15.16 11.26
C GLN A 84 -3.15 14.37 10.00
N GLN A 85 -3.10 15.00 8.83
CA GLN A 85 -3.31 14.30 7.56
C GLN A 85 -2.22 13.25 7.32
N HIS A 86 -0.95 13.57 7.60
CA HIS A 86 0.14 12.60 7.56
C HIS A 86 -0.13 11.41 8.47
N GLU A 87 -0.53 11.63 9.72
CA GLU A 87 -0.83 10.55 10.66
C GLU A 87 -1.93 9.62 10.13
N GLN A 88 -3.03 10.18 9.63
CA GLN A 88 -4.14 9.41 9.08
C GLN A 88 -3.74 8.59 7.84
N ILE A 89 -3.04 9.21 6.88
CA ILE A 89 -2.60 8.53 5.67
C ILE A 89 -1.56 7.44 6.01
N HIS A 90 -0.61 7.73 6.89
CA HIS A 90 0.39 6.75 7.31
C HIS A 90 -0.25 5.54 8.00
N GLU A 91 -1.24 5.77 8.87
CA GLU A 91 -2.01 4.68 9.47
C GLU A 91 -2.78 3.86 8.43
N ILE A 92 -3.30 4.44 7.35
CA ILE A 92 -3.95 3.69 6.26
C ILE A 92 -2.91 2.82 5.53
N TYR A 93 -1.73 3.35 5.27
CA TYR A 93 -0.62 2.61 4.65
C TYR A 93 -0.14 1.44 5.52
N GLU A 94 0.03 1.64 6.83
CA GLU A 94 0.41 0.55 7.73
C GLU A 94 -0.63 -0.57 7.73
N GLN A 95 -1.92 -0.24 7.57
CA GLN A 95 -2.97 -1.25 7.45
C GLN A 95 -2.91 -2.02 6.14
N ALA A 96 -2.72 -1.30 5.04
CA ALA A 96 -2.57 -1.91 3.73
C ALA A 96 -1.36 -2.84 3.73
N HIS A 97 -0.22 -2.38 4.24
CA HIS A 97 0.99 -3.18 4.36
C HIS A 97 0.78 -4.41 5.25
N ALA A 98 0.13 -4.27 6.41
CA ALA A 98 -0.11 -5.38 7.31
C ALA A 98 -1.01 -6.47 6.71
N LEU A 99 -1.94 -6.12 5.81
CA LEU A 99 -2.83 -7.09 5.17
C LEU A 99 -2.24 -7.66 3.88
N LEU A 100 -1.60 -6.82 3.05
CA LEU A 100 -1.11 -7.18 1.73
C LEU A 100 0.33 -7.72 1.75
N GLY A 101 1.10 -7.42 2.79
CA GLY A 101 2.54 -7.73 2.85
C GLY A 101 3.39 -6.92 1.86
N PHE A 102 2.81 -5.89 1.25
CA PHE A 102 3.40 -5.11 0.16
C PHE A 102 2.92 -3.65 0.21
N LEU A 103 3.78 -2.71 -0.17
CA LEU A 103 3.44 -1.31 -0.42
C LEU A 103 3.92 -0.90 -1.81
N PRO A 104 3.13 -0.11 -2.56
CA PRO A 104 3.55 0.38 -3.87
C PRO A 104 4.75 1.33 -3.75
N SER A 105 5.67 1.25 -4.72
CA SER A 105 6.79 2.21 -4.87
C SER A 105 6.26 3.63 -5.06
N HIS A 106 7.03 4.65 -4.68
CA HIS A 106 6.60 6.05 -4.81
C HIS A 106 6.62 6.55 -6.26
N TYR A 107 5.93 7.65 -6.55
CA TYR A 107 5.82 8.22 -7.90
C TYR A 107 7.16 8.29 -8.67
N ALA A 108 8.21 8.84 -8.05
CA ALA A 108 9.51 8.99 -8.70
C ALA A 108 10.16 7.64 -9.08
N GLU A 109 10.06 6.64 -8.20
CA GLU A 109 10.58 5.29 -8.43
C GLU A 109 9.79 4.58 -9.53
N ARG A 110 8.46 4.73 -9.51
CA ARG A 110 7.56 4.20 -10.54
C ARG A 110 7.84 4.81 -11.91
N GLU A 111 7.99 6.13 -12.02
CA GLU A 111 8.29 6.78 -13.29
C GLU A 111 9.69 6.44 -13.81
N ALA A 112 10.67 6.28 -12.93
CA ALA A 112 12.00 5.79 -13.31
C ALA A 112 11.92 4.37 -13.89
N ARG A 113 11.24 3.43 -13.19
CA ARG A 113 11.05 2.05 -13.66
C ARG A 113 10.28 2.02 -14.98
N LYS A 114 9.19 2.80 -15.09
CA LYS A 114 8.39 2.94 -16.30
C LYS A 114 9.21 3.40 -17.50
N LYS A 115 10.07 4.41 -17.31
CA LYS A 115 10.96 4.92 -18.37
C LYS A 115 11.91 3.83 -18.86
N THR A 116 12.52 3.09 -17.93
CA THR A 116 13.39 1.95 -18.26
C THR A 116 12.64 0.87 -19.02
N SER A 117 11.47 0.46 -18.54
CA SER A 117 10.65 -0.56 -19.20
C SER A 117 10.22 -0.16 -20.62
N TYR A 118 9.85 1.12 -20.84
CA TYR A 118 9.55 1.59 -22.19
C TYR A 118 10.73 1.52 -23.15
N ALA A 119 11.95 1.77 -22.67
CA ALA A 119 13.15 1.61 -23.49
C ALA A 119 13.39 0.14 -23.85
N GLU A 120 13.17 -0.77 -22.91
CA GLU A 120 13.46 -2.20 -23.04
C GLU A 120 12.40 -3.00 -23.81
N ILE A 121 11.17 -2.51 -23.91
CA ILE A 121 10.09 -3.13 -24.73
C ILE A 121 10.49 -3.29 -26.22
N ASN A 122 11.40 -2.44 -26.70
CA ASN A 122 11.92 -2.46 -28.06
C ASN A 122 13.28 -3.17 -28.18
N SER A 123 13.75 -3.84 -27.12
CA SER A 123 14.98 -4.62 -27.13
C SER A 123 14.93 -5.72 -28.20
N PRO A 124 16.04 -6.05 -28.89
CA PRO A 124 16.08 -7.20 -29.79
C PRO A 124 15.98 -8.55 -29.04
N ASN A 125 16.21 -8.57 -27.72
CA ASN A 125 16.12 -9.77 -26.90
C ASN A 125 14.70 -9.98 -26.37
N GLU A 126 14.08 -11.12 -26.68
CA GLU A 126 12.71 -11.42 -26.28
C GLU A 126 12.51 -11.53 -24.75
N SER A 127 13.47 -12.11 -24.01
CA SER A 127 13.42 -12.16 -22.54
C SER A 127 13.35 -10.76 -21.95
N THR A 128 14.21 -9.85 -22.41
CA THR A 128 14.23 -8.45 -21.98
C THR A 128 12.90 -7.75 -22.27
N ARG A 129 12.29 -7.99 -23.44
CA ARG A 129 10.99 -7.41 -23.77
C ARG A 129 9.87 -7.90 -22.85
N ARG A 130 9.88 -9.20 -22.50
CA ARG A 130 8.90 -9.83 -21.59
C ARG A 130 9.06 -9.32 -20.16
N GLU A 131 10.30 -9.25 -19.66
CA GLU A 131 10.63 -8.65 -18.36
C GLU A 131 10.20 -7.18 -18.29
N ALA A 132 10.46 -6.41 -19.35
CA ALA A 132 10.05 -5.02 -19.45
C ALA A 132 8.52 -4.85 -19.48
N ALA A 133 7.80 -5.73 -20.20
CA ALA A 133 6.34 -5.72 -20.20
C ALA A 133 5.76 -6.02 -18.80
N GLN A 134 6.28 -7.04 -18.10
CA GLN A 134 5.90 -7.33 -16.73
C GLN A 134 6.20 -6.17 -15.77
N ALA A 135 7.39 -5.58 -15.87
CA ALA A 135 7.77 -4.43 -15.05
C ALA A 135 6.84 -3.23 -15.29
N LEU A 136 6.42 -3.00 -16.55
CA LEU A 136 5.50 -1.92 -16.89
C LEU A 136 4.09 -2.19 -16.34
N VAL A 137 3.57 -3.40 -16.49
CA VAL A 137 2.30 -3.83 -15.87
C VAL A 137 2.37 -3.68 -14.34
N PHE A 138 3.50 -4.04 -13.73
CA PHE A 138 3.72 -3.89 -12.29
C PHE A 138 3.72 -2.42 -11.84
N VAL A 139 4.31 -1.51 -12.62
CA VAL A 139 4.21 -0.07 -12.34
C VAL A 139 2.76 0.42 -12.34
N TYR A 140 1.95 -0.04 -13.30
CA TYR A 140 0.53 0.32 -13.36
C TYR A 140 -0.27 -0.28 -12.20
N PHE A 141 0.04 -1.53 -11.82
CA PHE A 141 -0.49 -2.16 -10.62
C PHE A 141 -0.17 -1.34 -9.36
N GLU A 142 1.09 -0.96 -9.16
CA GLU A 142 1.52 -0.15 -8.02
C GLU A 142 0.80 1.20 -7.98
N ARG A 143 0.67 1.87 -9.13
CA ARG A 143 -0.08 3.13 -9.24
C ARG A 143 -1.56 2.95 -8.90
N SER A 144 -2.18 1.88 -9.40
CA SER A 144 -3.58 1.56 -9.12
C SER A 144 -3.80 1.25 -7.63
N LEU A 145 -2.90 0.48 -7.03
CA LEU A 145 -2.95 0.14 -5.61
C LEU A 145 -2.72 1.38 -4.73
N ASP A 146 -1.78 2.24 -5.08
CA ASP A 146 -1.51 3.52 -4.42
C ASP A 146 -2.79 4.38 -4.35
N ALA A 147 -3.45 4.56 -5.50
CA ALA A 147 -4.74 5.25 -5.57
C ALA A 147 -5.82 4.57 -4.73
N ALA A 148 -5.87 3.23 -4.70
CA ALA A 148 -6.82 2.47 -3.89
C ALA A 148 -6.57 2.59 -2.39
N ILE A 149 -5.31 2.69 -1.96
CA ILE A 149 -4.92 2.92 -0.56
C ILE A 149 -5.38 4.32 -0.16
N HIS A 150 -5.04 5.34 -0.96
CA HIS A 150 -5.49 6.72 -0.72
C HIS A 150 -7.02 6.87 -0.73
N GLY A 151 -7.71 6.19 -1.65
CA GLY A 151 -9.17 6.19 -1.76
C GLY A 151 -9.89 5.30 -0.76
N GLY A 152 -9.16 4.54 0.07
CA GLY A 152 -9.75 3.68 1.11
C GLY A 152 -10.42 2.39 0.61
N TYR A 153 -10.26 2.02 -0.66
CA TYR A 153 -10.87 0.83 -1.28
C TYR A 153 -9.86 -0.29 -1.59
N TRP A 154 -8.61 -0.18 -1.14
CA TRP A 154 -7.55 -1.16 -1.36
C TRP A 154 -7.89 -2.62 -0.97
N LYS A 155 -8.86 -2.85 -0.08
CA LYS A 155 -9.30 -4.21 0.32
C LYS A 155 -10.00 -4.98 -0.81
N THR A 156 -10.52 -4.28 -1.80
CA THR A 156 -11.13 -4.87 -3.01
C THR A 156 -10.19 -4.79 -4.22
N HIS A 157 -9.00 -4.22 -4.05
CA HIS A 157 -7.98 -4.20 -5.09
C HIS A 157 -7.41 -5.61 -5.26
N PRO A 158 -7.27 -6.12 -6.49
CA PRO A 158 -6.73 -7.44 -6.76
C PRO A 158 -5.24 -7.50 -6.40
N TYR A 159 -4.72 -8.72 -6.25
CA TYR A 159 -3.28 -8.95 -6.28
C TYR A 159 -2.75 -8.84 -7.70
N PHE A 160 -1.42 -8.72 -7.83
CA PHE A 160 -0.75 -8.45 -9.10
C PHE A 160 -1.17 -9.39 -10.24
N ASN A 161 -1.18 -10.71 -10.03
CA ASN A 161 -1.49 -11.66 -11.10
C ASN A 161 -2.91 -11.47 -11.66
N GLN A 162 -3.90 -11.23 -10.79
CA GLN A 162 -5.26 -10.93 -11.22
C GLN A 162 -5.31 -9.58 -11.93
N TYR A 163 -4.64 -8.55 -11.40
CA TYR A 163 -4.57 -7.25 -12.07
C TYR A 163 -3.95 -7.35 -13.48
N ALA A 164 -2.84 -8.07 -13.63
CA ALA A 164 -2.14 -8.27 -14.89
C ALA A 164 -3.04 -8.98 -15.91
N ARG A 165 -3.75 -10.02 -15.48
CA ARG A 165 -4.73 -10.76 -16.27
C ARG A 165 -5.85 -9.86 -16.80
N GLU A 166 -6.48 -9.08 -15.94
CA GLU A 166 -7.57 -8.19 -16.36
C GLU A 166 -7.07 -7.01 -17.19
N LEU A 167 -5.82 -6.55 -16.99
CA LEU A 167 -5.25 -5.42 -17.73
C LEU A 167 -4.79 -5.81 -19.15
N ALA A 168 -4.33 -7.04 -19.36
CA ALA A 168 -3.70 -7.47 -20.61
C ALA A 168 -4.49 -7.09 -21.90
N PRO A 169 -5.83 -7.23 -21.97
CA PRO A 169 -6.60 -6.82 -23.15
C PRO A 169 -6.54 -5.30 -23.42
N PHE A 170 -6.45 -4.49 -22.36
CA PHE A 170 -6.47 -3.03 -22.40
C PHE A 170 -5.07 -2.40 -22.42
N ALA A 171 -4.01 -3.20 -22.35
CA ALA A 171 -2.62 -2.75 -22.26
C ALA A 171 -2.09 -2.19 -23.61
N GLY A 172 -2.80 -1.28 -24.26
CA GLY A 172 -2.46 -0.72 -25.58
C GLY A 172 -1.13 0.05 -25.62
N PHE A 173 -0.52 0.29 -24.45
CA PHE A 173 0.85 0.77 -24.32
C PHE A 173 1.91 -0.31 -24.61
N LEU A 174 1.51 -1.58 -24.80
CA LEU A 174 2.37 -2.69 -25.21
C LEU A 174 2.10 -3.10 -26.66
N PRO A 175 3.14 -3.53 -27.38
CA PRO A 175 2.99 -4.28 -28.64
C PRO A 175 2.04 -5.48 -28.49
N GLU A 176 1.26 -5.77 -29.53
CA GLU A 176 0.28 -6.86 -29.53
C GLU A 176 0.86 -8.22 -29.13
N ASN A 177 2.05 -8.56 -29.63
CA ASN A 177 2.70 -9.82 -29.29
C ASN A 177 3.01 -9.94 -27.78
N LEU A 178 3.30 -8.84 -27.09
CA LEU A 178 3.51 -8.82 -25.64
C LEU A 178 2.19 -8.87 -24.87
N ARG A 179 1.11 -8.28 -25.40
CA ARG A 179 -0.24 -8.42 -24.82
C ARG A 179 -0.72 -9.87 -24.87
N LEU A 180 -0.57 -10.54 -26.02
CA LEU A 180 -0.90 -11.95 -26.17
C LEU A 180 -0.10 -12.82 -25.20
N TRP A 181 1.21 -12.58 -25.10
CA TRP A 181 2.05 -13.27 -24.12
C TRP A 181 1.58 -13.04 -22.67
N LEU A 182 1.22 -11.82 -22.28
CA LEU A 182 0.67 -11.57 -20.94
C LEU A 182 -0.63 -12.36 -20.69
N THR A 183 -1.49 -12.48 -21.70
CA THR A 183 -2.71 -13.29 -21.62
C THR A 183 -2.40 -14.79 -21.52
N GLU A 184 -1.36 -15.28 -22.19
CA GLU A 184 -0.90 -16.66 -22.02
C GLU A 184 -0.31 -16.91 -20.62
N GLU A 185 0.46 -15.96 -20.10
CA GLU A 185 1.15 -16.04 -18.81
C GLU A 185 0.19 -15.94 -17.61
N TYR A 186 -0.73 -14.97 -17.64
CA TYR A 186 -1.62 -14.66 -16.50
C TYR A 186 -3.05 -15.18 -16.69
N GLY A 187 -3.41 -15.64 -17.89
CA GLY A 187 -4.73 -16.13 -18.25
C GLY A 187 -5.61 -15.08 -18.96
N GLN A 188 -6.84 -15.50 -19.25
CA GLN A 188 -7.88 -14.66 -19.86
C GLN A 188 -8.54 -13.78 -18.80
N ALA A 189 -8.98 -12.59 -19.21
CA ALA A 189 -9.79 -11.71 -18.35
C ALA A 189 -11.06 -12.45 -17.89
N GLU A 190 -11.34 -12.37 -16.58
CA GLU A 190 -12.51 -13.02 -15.97
C GLU A 190 -13.55 -12.01 -15.49
N PHE A 191 -13.21 -10.72 -15.44
CA PHE A 191 -14.08 -9.68 -14.91
C PHE A 191 -14.44 -8.67 -16.00
N ASP A 192 -15.70 -8.23 -15.96
CA ASP A 192 -16.19 -7.13 -16.78
C ASP A 192 -15.69 -5.81 -16.16
N VAL A 193 -14.48 -5.43 -16.53
CA VAL A 193 -13.78 -4.24 -16.06
C VAL A 193 -13.09 -3.52 -17.21
N ASP A 194 -13.31 -2.22 -17.32
CA ASP A 194 -12.55 -1.36 -18.24
C ASP A 194 -11.29 -0.85 -17.55
N LEU A 195 -10.14 -1.39 -17.97
CA LEU A 195 -8.82 -0.97 -17.48
C LEU A 195 -8.05 -0.11 -18.51
N SER A 196 -8.74 0.57 -19.42
CA SER A 196 -8.13 1.56 -20.33
C SER A 196 -7.41 2.69 -19.58
N SER A 197 -7.95 3.11 -18.42
CA SER A 197 -7.31 4.06 -17.51
C SER A 197 -6.20 3.43 -16.65
N THR A 198 -6.08 2.09 -16.67
CA THR A 198 -5.23 1.23 -15.84
C THR A 198 -5.49 1.32 -14.32
N TYR A 199 -6.54 2.02 -13.87
CA TYR A 199 -6.93 2.04 -12.46
C TYR A 199 -7.97 0.97 -12.19
N TRP A 200 -7.79 0.21 -11.11
CA TRP A 200 -8.82 -0.70 -10.63
C TRP A 200 -10.04 0.11 -10.13
N PRO A 201 -11.26 -0.27 -10.52
CA PRO A 201 -12.46 0.47 -10.13
C PRO A 201 -12.71 0.39 -8.62
N LEU A 202 -13.36 1.43 -8.09
CA LEU A 202 -13.77 1.47 -6.68
C LEU A 202 -14.80 0.37 -6.36
N THR A 203 -15.69 0.10 -7.31
CA THR A 203 -16.70 -0.94 -7.19
C THR A 203 -16.14 -2.27 -7.69
N PRO A 204 -16.26 -3.37 -6.93
CA PRO A 204 -15.84 -4.70 -7.39
C PRO A 204 -16.51 -5.05 -8.72
N PRO A 205 -15.73 -5.41 -9.76
CA PRO A 205 -16.30 -5.75 -11.05
C PRO A 205 -17.02 -7.10 -11.00
N LYS A 206 -17.97 -7.30 -11.92
CA LYS A 206 -18.71 -8.55 -12.03
C LYS A 206 -17.89 -9.56 -12.81
N ARG A 207 -18.05 -10.85 -12.48
CA ARG A 207 -17.45 -11.91 -13.28
C ARG A 207 -18.16 -12.00 -14.63
N ILE A 208 -17.40 -12.17 -15.71
CA ILE A 208 -17.93 -12.47 -17.04
C ILE A 208 -18.63 -13.82 -16.96
N ALA A 209 -19.86 -13.90 -17.44
CA ALA A 209 -20.60 -15.16 -17.49
C ALA A 209 -19.90 -16.11 -18.47
N ALA A 210 -19.76 -17.38 -18.08
CA ALA A 210 -19.21 -18.45 -18.92
C ALA A 210 -20.16 -18.83 -20.06
#